data_AF-A0A957NWB9-F1
#
_entry.id   AF-A0A957NWB9-F1
#
_cell.length_a   1.000
_cell.length_b   1.000
_cell.length_c   1.000
_cell.angle_alpha   90.00
_cell.angle_beta   90.00
_cell.angle_gamma   90.00
#
_symmetry.space_group_name_H-M   'P 1'
#
loop_
_entity.id
_entity.type
_entity.pdbx_description
1 polymer ?
#
loop_
_entity_poly.entity_id
_entity_poly.type
_entity_poly.pdbx_seq_one_letter_code
_entity_poly.pdbx_strand_id
1 'polypeptide(L)'
;MILNREADANVCKIDHLSDDIAWDGFVASHATAHILQTSGWGAFKSRFGWECDRVAVWDESGAFQAGSLLLLRRLLDVKAAAL
;
A
#
# COMPACT_ATOMS: atom_id res chain seq x y z
N MET A 1 -21.55 12.68 -18.16
CA MET A 1 -20.37 13.11 -18.96
C MET A 1 -19.15 13.01 -18.05
N ILE A 2 -18.61 11.80 -17.90
CA ILE A 2 -17.32 11.54 -17.25
C ILE A 2 -16.38 11.25 -18.40
N LEU A 3 -15.36 12.09 -18.55
CA LEU A 3 -14.38 11.98 -19.63
C LEU A 3 -13.48 10.76 -19.41
N ASN A 4 -13.28 10.01 -20.50
CA ASN A 4 -12.12 9.20 -20.88
C ASN A 4 -11.33 8.44 -19.80
N ARG A 5 -11.31 7.12 -19.95
CA ARG A 5 -10.04 6.38 -19.84
C ARG A 5 -9.98 5.39 -20.99
N GLU A 6 -9.36 5.81 -22.08
CA GLU A 6 -8.85 4.91 -23.10
C GLU A 6 -7.94 3.91 -22.38
N ALA A 7 -8.41 2.67 -22.28
CA ALA A 7 -7.70 1.55 -21.70
C ALA A 7 -6.78 0.95 -22.77
N ASP A 8 -5.79 1.73 -23.20
CA ASP A 8 -4.68 1.25 -24.03
C ASP A 8 -3.35 1.56 -23.32
N ALA A 9 -3.17 1.01 -22.11
CA ALA A 9 -1.92 1.08 -21.37
C ALA A 9 -1.68 -0.25 -20.64
N ASN A 10 -0.66 -0.98 -21.08
CA ASN A 10 0.05 -2.13 -20.47
C ASN A 10 -0.52 -2.62 -19.13
N VAL A 11 -0.89 -3.91 -19.08
CA VAL A 11 -1.48 -4.51 -17.88
C VAL A 11 -0.45 -4.48 -16.75
N CYS A 12 -0.62 -3.55 -15.81
CA CYS A 12 0.19 -3.52 -14.60
C CYS A 12 -0.39 -4.50 -13.57
N LYS A 13 0.42 -5.45 -13.11
CA LYS A 13 0.02 -6.42 -12.09
C LYS A 13 0.03 -5.75 -10.72
N ILE A 14 -0.99 -6.00 -9.90
CA ILE A 14 -1.03 -5.55 -8.50
C ILE A 14 -0.90 -6.77 -7.59
N ASP A 15 0.10 -6.77 -6.72
CA ASP A 15 0.34 -7.84 -5.75
C ASP A 15 0.59 -7.28 -4.35
N HIS A 16 0.37 -8.12 -3.33
CA HIS A 16 0.81 -7.85 -1.96
C HIS A 16 2.31 -8.13 -1.83
N LEU A 17 3.05 -7.25 -1.14
CA LEU A 17 4.49 -7.41 -0.92
C LEU A 17 4.82 -7.50 0.58
N SER A 18 5.12 -8.72 1.05
CA SER A 18 5.49 -8.98 2.44
C SER A 18 7.00 -8.91 2.72
N ASP A 19 7.85 -8.81 1.69
CA ASP A 19 9.30 -8.67 1.86
C ASP A 19 9.69 -7.23 2.25
N ASP A 20 10.20 -7.08 3.47
CA ASP A 20 10.62 -5.79 4.03
C ASP A 20 11.82 -5.19 3.28
N ILE A 21 12.78 -6.01 2.86
CA ILE A 21 14.01 -5.54 2.21
C ILE A 21 13.69 -5.04 0.80
N ALA A 22 12.93 -5.83 0.03
CA ALA A 22 12.54 -5.45 -1.32
C ALA A 22 11.70 -4.17 -1.31
N TRP A 23 10.78 -4.06 -0.36
CA TRP A 23 9.94 -2.88 -0.18
C TRP A 23 10.74 -1.64 0.24
N ASP A 24 11.58 -1.72 1.27
CA ASP A 24 12.35 -0.57 1.75
C ASP A 24 13.40 -0.11 0.73
N GLY A 25 13.94 -1.04 -0.07
CA GLY A 25 14.78 -0.71 -1.23
C GLY A 25 14.03 0.15 -2.25
N PHE A 26 12.78 -0.22 -2.56
CA PHE A 26 11.92 0.57 -3.43
C PHE A 26 11.62 1.96 -2.83
N VAL A 27 11.18 2.01 -1.58
CA VAL A 27 10.88 3.27 -0.86
C VAL A 27 12.10 4.19 -0.84
N ALA A 28 13.30 3.66 -0.59
CA ALA A 28 14.54 4.45 -0.57
C ALA A 28 14.94 4.99 -1.95
N SER A 29 14.61 4.27 -3.03
CA SER A 29 14.93 4.67 -4.41
C SER A 29 13.97 5.71 -5.00
N HIS A 30 12.76 5.84 -4.44
CA HIS A 30 11.71 6.66 -5.05
C HIS A 30 11.79 8.12 -4.57
N ALA A 31 11.96 9.06 -5.51
CA ALA A 31 12.23 10.47 -5.19
C ALA A 31 11.16 11.17 -4.33
N THR A 32 9.92 10.69 -4.39
CA THR A 32 8.77 11.24 -3.65
C THR A 32 8.32 10.36 -2.48
N ALA A 33 9.06 9.30 -2.16
CA ALA A 33 8.72 8.45 -1.03
C ALA A 33 8.93 9.16 0.30
N HIS A 34 8.20 8.69 1.30
CA HIS A 34 8.22 9.25 2.65
C HIS A 34 8.49 8.15 3.67
N ILE A 35 9.13 8.49 4.80
CA ILE A 35 9.46 7.53 5.86
C ILE A 35 8.25 6.74 6.40
N LEU A 36 7.06 7.33 6.32
CA LEU A 36 5.78 6.68 6.72
C LEU A 36 5.38 5.52 5.79
N GLN A 37 6.06 5.36 4.67
CA GLN A 37 5.88 4.22 3.76
C GLN A 37 6.85 3.09 4.06
N THR A 38 7.79 3.21 4.99
CA THR A 38 8.76 2.13 5.30
C THR A 38 8.13 0.94 6.04
N SER A 39 8.71 -0.24 5.86
CA SER A 39 8.35 -1.46 6.60
C SER A 39 8.40 -1.25 8.12
N GLY A 40 9.44 -0.54 8.59
CA GLY A 40 9.64 -0.21 10.00
C GLY A 40 8.51 0.66 10.56
N TRP A 41 7.97 1.59 9.76
CA TRP A 41 6.80 2.36 10.17
C TRP A 41 5.56 1.49 10.31
N GLY A 42 5.31 0.59 9.34
CA GLY A 42 4.25 -0.41 9.41
C GLY A 42 4.32 -1.26 10.68
N ALA A 43 5.48 -1.89 10.91
CA ALA A 43 5.75 -2.70 12.09
C ALA A 43 5.60 -1.90 13.41
N PHE A 44 6.03 -0.63 13.42
CA PHE A 44 5.83 0.26 14.57
C PHE A 44 4.34 0.50 14.82
N LYS A 45 3.57 0.83 13.79
CA LYS A 45 2.14 1.11 13.89
C LYS A 45 1.32 -0.12 14.27
N SER A 46 1.73 -1.32 13.86
CA SER A 46 1.08 -2.56 14.28
C SER A 46 1.10 -2.81 15.77
N ARG A 47 2.09 -2.27 16.50
CA ARG A 47 2.11 -2.28 17.97
C ARG A 47 1.01 -1.45 18.61
N PHE A 48 0.34 -0.58 17.84
CA PHE A 48 -0.76 0.29 18.28
C PHE A 48 -2.11 -0.12 17.69
N GLY A 49 -2.27 -1.39 17.32
CA GLY A 49 -3.53 -1.96 16.84
C GLY A 49 -3.89 -1.57 15.40
N TRP A 50 -2.89 -1.26 14.58
CA TRP A 50 -3.06 -1.08 13.13
C TRP A 50 -2.67 -2.38 12.41
N GLU A 51 -3.50 -2.81 11.48
CA GLU A 51 -3.11 -3.82 10.50
C GLU A 51 -2.29 -3.13 9.41
N CYS A 52 -1.19 -3.77 9.02
CA CYS A 52 -0.28 -3.25 8.00
C CYS A 52 -0.32 -4.19 6.80
N ASP A 53 -0.51 -3.62 5.62
CA ASP A 53 -0.41 -4.31 4.35
C ASP A 53 0.34 -3.43 3.35
N ARG A 54 0.90 -4.03 2.31
CA ARG A 54 1.65 -3.31 1.28
C ARG A 54 1.28 -3.85 -0.07
N VAL A 55 0.95 -2.95 -0.98
CA VAL A 55 0.60 -3.27 -2.36
C VAL A 55 1.64 -2.68 -3.30
N ALA A 56 1.97 -3.44 -4.33
CA ALA A 56 2.94 -3.10 -5.35
C ALA A 56 2.31 -3.23 -6.73
N VAL A 57 2.59 -2.25 -7.59
CA VAL A 57 2.23 -2.21 -9.01
C VAL A 57 3.48 -2.55 -9.80
N TRP A 58 3.40 -3.58 -10.62
CA TRP A 58 4.47 -4.10 -11.46
C TRP A 58 4.12 -3.86 -12.92
N ASP A 59 5.12 -3.52 -13.73
CA ASP A 59 4.95 -3.60 -15.19
C ASP A 59 5.14 -5.03 -15.71
N GLU A 60 4.97 -5.22 -17.02
CA GLU A 60 5.11 -6.51 -17.69
C GLU A 60 6.54 -7.07 -17.65
N SER A 61 7.55 -6.22 -17.42
CA SER A 61 8.95 -6.62 -17.26
C SER A 61 9.28 -7.08 -15.84
N GLY A 62 8.34 -6.91 -14.90
CA GLY A 62 8.53 -7.19 -13.48
C GLY A 62 9.20 -6.05 -12.71
N ALA A 63 9.27 -4.84 -13.28
CA ALA A 63 9.79 -3.69 -12.57
C ALA A 63 8.73 -3.04 -11.69
N PHE A 64 9.15 -2.58 -10.51
CA PHE A 64 8.29 -1.97 -9.50
C PHE A 64 8.00 -0.51 -9.87
N GLN A 65 6.74 -0.21 -10.24
CA GLN A 65 6.33 1.09 -10.77
C GLN A 65 5.74 2.02 -9.70
N ALA A 66 4.95 1.48 -8.78
CA ALA A 66 4.31 2.25 -7.72
C ALA A 66 3.91 1.33 -6.57
N GLY A 67 3.87 1.84 -5.34
CA GLY A 67 3.42 1.07 -4.19
C GLY A 67 2.82 1.94 -3.09
N SER A 68 2.07 1.32 -2.20
CA SER A 68 1.58 1.98 -0.98
C SER A 68 1.56 1.04 0.22
N LEU A 69 1.99 1.55 1.37
CA LEU A 69 1.78 0.97 2.69
C LEU A 69 0.41 1.39 3.21
N LEU A 70 -0.44 0.39 3.42
CA LEU A 70 -1.80 0.53 3.94
C LEU A 70 -1.78 0.30 5.44
N LEU A 71 -2.29 1.28 6.19
CA LEU A 71 -2.55 1.16 7.63
C LEU A 71 -4.04 1.11 7.86
N LEU A 72 -4.55 -0.07 8.16
CA LEU A 72 -5.96 -0.30 8.41
C LEU A 72 -6.20 -0.37 9.92
N ARG A 73 -7.28 0.22 10.39
CA ARG A 73 -7.70 0.09 11.78
C ARG A 73 -9.21 -0.02 11.84
N ARG A 74 -9.68 -1.08 12.50
CA ARG A 74 -11.09 -1.23 12.82
C ARG A 74 -11.50 -0.12 13.79
N LEU A 75 -12.47 0.69 13.40
CA LEU A 75 -13.19 1.54 14.33
C LEU A 75 -14.29 0.68 14.95
N LEU A 76 -14.39 0.68 16.28
CA LEU A 76 -15.46 -0.03 16.97
C LEU A 76 -16.82 0.49 16.47
N ASP A 77 -17.76 -0.43 16.29
CA ASP A 77 -19.11 -0.15 15.84
C ASP A 77 -19.81 0.78 16.86
N VAL A 78 -20.06 2.03 16.48
CA VAL A 78 -20.76 2.97 17.36
C VAL A 78 -22.26 2.67 17.23
N LYS A 79 -22.71 1.66 17.98
CA LYS A 79 -24.09 1.24 18.30
C LYS A 79 -24.78 0.24 17.34
N ALA A 80 -24.74 -1.03 17.74
CA ALA A 80 -25.96 -1.81 17.97
C ALA A 80 -26.20 -1.95 19.48
N ALA A 81 -26.25 -0.83 20.18
CA ALA A 81 -26.77 -0.74 21.55
C ALA A 81 -28.13 -0.03 21.47
N ALA A 82 -29.11 -0.72 20.90
CA ALA A 82 -30.51 -0.45 21.17
C ALA A 82 -30.89 -1.38 22.32
N LEU A 83 -30.85 -0.85 23.54
CA LEU A 83 -31.58 -1.36 24.70
C LEU A 83 -32.93 -0.64 24.73
#